data_AF-A0AAV9KQW3-F1
#
_entry.id   AF-A0AAV9KQW3-F1
#
_cell.length_a   1.000
_cell.length_b   1.000
_cell.length_c   1.000
_cell.angle_alpha   90.00
_cell.angle_beta   90.00
_cell.angle_gamma   90.00
#
_symmetry.space_group_name_H-M   'P 1'
#
loop_
_entity.id
_entity.type
_entity.pdbx_description
1 polymer ?
#
loop_
_entity_poly.entity_id
_entity_poly.type
_entity_poly.pdbx_seq_one_letter_code
_entity_poly.pdbx_strand_id
1 'polypeptide(L)'
;METELQPTNDHGNDVDEKYAFPWMGIVANLPDQLNGRRYVGKSGSWLRNDLTKKGFNPLRVHPLNDWKGFANAIKFHNSYELQQQGKKDYLVSQYKGDELYGWVAKADDYNSSNIIGAYLRKNGDIKSISEVEAKEKRKADSLVSSLANTIEAKRKSVKEIESKCNETFMCLSNVMNQRDAMI
;
A
#
# COMPACT_ATOMS: atom_id res chain seq x y z
N MET A 1 -12.88 26.28 -12.23
CA MET A 1 -13.66 26.02 -11.01
C MET A 1 -13.40 24.57 -10.63
N GLU A 2 -12.40 24.36 -9.79
CA GLU A 2 -12.11 23.06 -9.20
C GLU A 2 -12.97 22.95 -7.94
N THR A 3 -13.88 21.99 -7.92
CA THR A 3 -14.69 21.69 -6.74
C THR A 3 -13.88 20.81 -5.80
N GLU A 4 -13.29 21.44 -4.78
CA GLU A 4 -12.76 20.77 -3.60
C GLU A 4 -13.92 20.12 -2.84
N LEU A 5 -13.88 18.80 -2.72
CA LEU A 5 -14.75 18.05 -1.82
C LEU A 5 -14.21 18.21 -0.39
N GLN A 6 -14.88 19.03 0.42
CA GLN A 6 -14.61 19.11 1.86
C GLN A 6 -15.17 17.87 2.58
N PRO A 7 -14.42 17.26 3.52
CA PRO A 7 -14.93 16.16 4.32
C PRO A 7 -15.86 16.67 5.42
N THR A 8 -17.08 16.15 5.46
CA THR A 8 -18.05 16.39 6.54
C THR A 8 -17.60 15.67 7.81
N ASN A 9 -17.29 16.44 8.86
CA ASN A 9 -17.10 15.93 10.21
C ASN A 9 -18.46 15.50 10.79
N ASP A 10 -18.59 14.22 11.14
CA ASP A 10 -19.59 13.77 12.11
C ASP A 10 -18.88 12.93 13.19
N HIS A 11 -19.10 13.31 14.44
CA HIS A 11 -18.25 12.90 15.57
C HIS A 11 -18.67 11.55 16.16
N GLY A 12 -17.78 10.57 16.04
CA GLY A 12 -17.71 9.40 16.92
C GLY A 12 -16.25 9.08 17.22
N ASN A 13 -15.83 9.36 18.46
CA ASN A 13 -14.56 9.04 19.12
C ASN A 13 -13.49 8.26 18.30
N ASP A 14 -12.40 8.98 18.02
CA ASP A 14 -11.00 8.54 17.92
C ASP A 14 -10.74 7.02 17.98
N VAL A 15 -10.76 6.37 16.82
CA VAL A 15 -9.93 5.19 16.57
C VAL A 15 -9.49 5.27 15.12
N ASP A 16 -8.21 5.50 14.89
CA ASP A 16 -7.58 5.33 13.57
C ASP A 16 -8.03 3.97 12.99
N GLU A 17 -8.92 4.03 12.00
CA GLU A 17 -9.70 2.89 11.57
C GLU A 17 -8.77 1.78 11.10
N LYS A 18 -9.01 0.57 11.61
CA LYS A 18 -8.13 -0.57 11.33
C LYS A 18 -8.72 -1.50 10.30
N TYR A 19 -7.85 -1.87 9.37
CA TYR A 19 -8.14 -2.75 8.25
C TYR A 19 -7.25 -3.98 8.35
N ALA A 20 -7.73 -5.09 7.79
CA ALA A 20 -6.87 -6.24 7.60
C ALA A 20 -5.75 -5.88 6.61
N PHE A 21 -4.50 -6.26 6.94
CA PHE A 21 -3.29 -5.98 6.18
C PHE A 21 -2.53 -7.29 5.91
N PRO A 22 -2.20 -7.67 4.66
CA PRO A 22 -2.41 -6.95 3.39
C PRO A 22 -3.87 -6.56 3.15
N TRP A 23 -4.13 -5.48 2.40
CA TRP A 23 -5.50 -4.98 2.22
C TRP A 23 -6.38 -6.06 1.57
N MET A 24 -7.37 -6.58 2.32
CA MET A 24 -8.22 -7.70 1.91
C MET A 24 -9.68 -7.27 1.72
N GLY A 25 -10.26 -7.64 0.58
CA GLY A 25 -11.69 -7.49 0.29
C GLY A 25 -12.46 -8.79 0.55
N ILE A 26 -13.66 -8.66 1.10
CA ILE A 26 -14.61 -9.75 1.30
C ILE A 26 -15.70 -9.62 0.25
N VAL A 27 -16.04 -10.74 -0.40
CA VAL A 27 -17.23 -10.87 -1.26
C VAL A 27 -18.16 -11.91 -0.65
N ALA A 28 -19.42 -11.56 -0.48
CA ALA A 28 -20.45 -12.40 0.13
C ALA A 28 -21.62 -12.64 -0.83
N ASN A 29 -22.52 -13.54 -0.42
CA ASN A 29 -23.66 -14.02 -1.20
C ASN A 29 -23.27 -14.66 -2.54
N LEU A 30 -22.21 -15.46 -2.54
CA LEU A 30 -21.79 -16.19 -3.74
C LEU A 30 -22.92 -17.14 -4.18
N PRO A 31 -23.27 -17.17 -5.47
CA PRO A 31 -24.34 -18.03 -5.97
C PRO A 31 -23.91 -19.49 -5.91
N ASP A 32 -24.61 -20.26 -5.09
CA ASP A 32 -24.43 -21.70 -4.97
C ASP A 32 -25.42 -22.45 -5.85
N GLN A 33 -24.94 -23.37 -6.69
CA GLN A 33 -25.80 -24.35 -7.34
C GLN A 33 -25.83 -25.61 -6.48
N LEU A 34 -27.03 -26.06 -6.10
CA LEU A 34 -27.19 -27.35 -5.42
C LEU A 34 -26.96 -28.47 -6.45
N ASN A 35 -25.85 -29.19 -6.34
CA ASN A 35 -25.54 -30.34 -7.19
C ASN A 35 -25.61 -31.61 -6.34
N GLY A 36 -26.77 -32.28 -6.36
CA GLY A 36 -27.07 -33.40 -5.48
C GLY A 36 -27.14 -32.99 -4.01
N ARG A 37 -26.17 -33.43 -3.18
CA ARG A 37 -26.08 -33.09 -1.74
C ARG A 37 -25.05 -32.02 -1.40
N ARG A 38 -24.35 -31.46 -2.40
CA ARG A 38 -23.30 -30.46 -2.19
C ARG A 38 -23.67 -29.16 -2.88
N TYR A 39 -23.49 -28.05 -2.18
CA TYR A 39 -23.50 -26.73 -2.80
C TYR A 39 -22.17 -26.56 -3.57
N VAL A 40 -22.29 -26.33 -4.87
CA VAL A 40 -21.16 -26.03 -5.76
C VAL A 40 -21.36 -24.60 -6.24
N GLY A 41 -20.54 -23.68 -5.73
CA GLY A 41 -20.54 -22.30 -6.22
C GLY A 41 -20.27 -22.23 -7.72
N LYS A 42 -20.74 -21.16 -8.38
CA LYS A 42 -20.27 -20.86 -9.75
C LYS A 42 -18.73 -20.89 -9.77
N SER A 43 -18.13 -21.44 -10.84
CA SER A 43 -16.68 -21.55 -10.98
C SER A 43 -15.96 -20.26 -10.60
N GLY A 44 -14.81 -20.33 -9.92
CA GLY A 44 -13.99 -19.16 -9.56
C GLY A 44 -13.62 -18.29 -10.78
N SER A 45 -13.66 -18.85 -11.99
CA SER A 45 -13.53 -18.10 -13.25
C SER A 45 -14.66 -17.09 -13.50
N TRP A 46 -15.90 -17.40 -13.08
CA TRP A 46 -17.03 -16.47 -13.18
C TRP A 46 -16.85 -15.26 -12.27
N LEU A 47 -16.52 -15.49 -10.99
CA LEU A 47 -16.26 -14.41 -10.04
C LEU A 47 -15.08 -13.55 -10.51
N ARG A 48 -14.04 -14.19 -11.04
CA ARG A 48 -12.89 -13.48 -11.61
C ARG A 48 -13.31 -12.54 -12.74
N ASN A 49 -14.15 -13.03 -13.66
CA ASN A 49 -14.64 -12.25 -14.80
C ASN A 49 -15.54 -11.09 -14.35
N ASP A 50 -16.41 -11.31 -13.36
CA ASP A 50 -17.26 -10.26 -12.80
C ASP A 50 -16.43 -9.13 -12.19
N LEU A 51 -15.47 -9.49 -11.34
CA LEU A 51 -14.53 -8.53 -10.75
C LEU A 51 -13.72 -7.80 -11.84
N THR A 52 -13.34 -8.51 -12.91
CA THR A 52 -12.66 -7.91 -14.07
C THR A 52 -13.52 -6.90 -14.82
N LYS A 53 -14.82 -7.15 -14.99
CA LYS A 53 -15.77 -6.17 -15.56
C LYS A 53 -15.89 -4.92 -14.68
N LYS A 54 -15.83 -5.07 -13.37
CA LYS A 54 -15.79 -3.94 -12.41
C LYS A 54 -14.41 -3.25 -12.35
N GLY A 55 -13.44 -3.70 -13.15
CA GLY A 55 -12.11 -3.11 -13.25
C GLY A 55 -11.10 -3.62 -12.23
N PHE A 56 -11.40 -4.70 -11.50
CA PHE A 56 -10.47 -5.37 -10.57
C PHE A 56 -9.73 -6.49 -11.29
N ASN A 57 -8.46 -6.75 -10.97
CA ASN A 57 -7.72 -7.87 -11.54
C ASN A 57 -7.43 -8.94 -10.47
N PRO A 58 -8.28 -9.98 -10.33
CA PRO A 58 -8.23 -10.92 -9.18
C PRO A 58 -7.07 -11.91 -9.26
N LEU A 59 -6.30 -11.90 -10.35
CA LEU A 59 -5.27 -12.90 -10.64
C LEU A 59 -3.86 -12.33 -10.68
N ARG A 60 -3.65 -11.16 -10.06
CA ARG A 60 -2.30 -10.68 -9.75
C ARG A 60 -2.03 -10.88 -8.26
N VAL A 61 -1.23 -11.88 -7.93
CA VAL A 61 -0.52 -11.95 -6.65
C VAL A 61 0.58 -10.88 -6.68
N HIS A 62 0.19 -9.62 -6.51
CA HIS A 62 1.06 -8.62 -5.90
C HIS A 62 0.57 -8.52 -4.45
N PRO A 63 1.44 -8.71 -3.44
CA PRO A 63 1.08 -8.32 -2.08
C PRO A 63 0.63 -6.86 -2.15
N LEU A 64 -0.67 -6.60 -1.98
CA LEU A 64 -1.25 -5.26 -1.94
C LEU A 64 -0.90 -4.66 -0.57
N ASN A 65 0.40 -4.50 -0.35
CA ASN A 65 0.98 -4.01 0.90
C ASN A 65 1.37 -2.53 0.78
N ASP A 66 1.09 -1.92 -0.37
CA ASP A 66 1.42 -0.55 -0.75
C ASP A 66 0.16 0.31 -0.88
N TRP A 67 0.35 1.62 -1.10
CA TRP A 67 -0.76 2.55 -1.27
C TRP A 67 -1.58 2.31 -2.52
N LYS A 68 -1.00 1.71 -3.55
CA LYS A 68 -1.75 1.28 -4.72
C LYS A 68 -2.73 0.16 -4.35
N GLY A 69 -2.30 -0.77 -3.51
CA GLY A 69 -3.15 -1.79 -2.91
C GLY A 69 -4.31 -1.21 -2.13
N PHE A 70 -4.04 -0.22 -1.30
CA PHE A 70 -5.07 0.47 -0.53
C PHE A 70 -6.09 1.18 -1.42
N ALA A 71 -5.62 1.94 -2.41
CA ALA A 71 -6.48 2.63 -3.37
C ALA A 71 -7.41 1.66 -4.12
N ASN A 72 -6.89 0.48 -4.50
CA ASN A 72 -7.71 -0.57 -5.11
C ASN A 72 -8.74 -1.15 -4.13
N ALA A 73 -8.38 -1.34 -2.86
CA ALA A 73 -9.29 -1.80 -1.83
C ALA A 73 -10.43 -0.79 -1.59
N ILE A 74 -10.12 0.50 -1.50
CA ILE A 74 -11.13 1.56 -1.37
C ILE A 74 -12.02 1.63 -2.62
N LYS A 75 -11.45 1.54 -3.83
CA LYS A 75 -12.24 1.45 -5.06
C LYS A 75 -13.18 0.24 -5.05
N PHE A 76 -12.72 -0.90 -4.56
CA PHE A 76 -13.53 -2.09 -4.35
C PHE A 76 -14.69 -1.82 -3.39
N HIS A 77 -14.42 -1.30 -2.19
CA HIS A 77 -15.44 -0.95 -1.22
C HIS A 77 -16.50 -0.02 -1.82
N ASN A 78 -16.06 1.10 -2.42
CA ASN A 78 -16.96 2.09 -3.00
C ASN A 78 -17.80 1.53 -4.14
N SER A 79 -17.27 0.59 -4.95
CA SER A 79 -18.04 -0.01 -6.05
C SER A 79 -19.26 -0.78 -5.58
N TYR A 80 -19.21 -1.38 -4.39
CA TYR A 80 -20.32 -2.12 -3.78
C TYR A 80 -21.22 -1.20 -2.95
N GLU A 81 -20.65 -0.26 -2.19
CA GLU A 81 -21.44 0.73 -1.44
C GLU A 81 -22.32 1.60 -2.37
N LEU A 82 -21.80 2.01 -3.53
CA LEU A 82 -22.58 2.78 -4.53
C LEU A 82 -23.77 1.99 -5.10
N GLN A 83 -23.71 0.66 -5.07
CA GLN A 83 -24.78 -0.22 -5.54
C GLN A 83 -25.72 -0.67 -4.41
N GLN A 84 -25.57 -0.12 -3.19
CA GLN A 84 -26.28 -0.61 -1.99
C GLN A 84 -26.05 -2.11 -1.77
N GLN A 85 -24.82 -2.54 -2.05
CA GLN A 85 -24.35 -3.91 -1.91
C GLN A 85 -23.16 -3.96 -0.94
N GLY A 86 -23.10 -3.00 -0.03
CA GLY A 86 -22.09 -2.90 1.01
C GLY A 86 -22.34 -3.88 2.16
N LYS A 87 -21.47 -3.82 3.17
CA LYS A 87 -21.59 -4.68 4.37
C LYS A 87 -22.90 -4.42 5.11
N LYS A 88 -23.28 -3.15 5.24
CA LYS A 88 -24.51 -2.75 5.95
C LYS A 88 -25.74 -3.32 5.25
N ASP A 89 -25.78 -3.22 3.93
CA ASP A 89 -26.88 -3.74 3.12
C ASP A 89 -26.95 -5.27 3.21
N TYR A 90 -25.81 -5.94 3.21
CA TYR A 90 -25.73 -7.39 3.40
C TYR A 90 -26.33 -7.85 4.74
N LEU A 91 -26.03 -7.11 5.82
CA LEU A 91 -26.50 -7.46 7.17
C LEU A 91 -27.99 -7.17 7.37
N VAL A 92 -28.52 -6.10 6.77
CA VAL A 92 -29.93 -5.69 6.93
C VAL A 92 -30.88 -6.41 5.97
N SER A 93 -30.40 -6.84 4.80
CA SER A 93 -31.24 -7.48 3.78
C SER A 93 -31.78 -8.86 4.21
N GLN A 94 -33.11 -8.99 4.27
CA GLN A 94 -33.81 -10.26 4.51
C GLN A 94 -33.79 -11.17 3.27
N TYR A 95 -33.86 -10.60 2.07
CA TYR A 95 -33.82 -11.31 0.79
C TYR A 95 -32.66 -10.76 -0.05
N LYS A 96 -31.57 -11.51 -0.09
CA LYS A 96 -30.32 -11.10 -0.75
C LYS A 96 -30.31 -11.37 -2.27
N GLY A 97 -31.30 -12.11 -2.77
CA GLY A 97 -31.36 -12.53 -4.17
C GLY A 97 -30.06 -13.18 -4.65
N ASP A 98 -29.75 -12.98 -5.91
CA ASP A 98 -28.51 -13.46 -6.55
C ASP A 98 -27.40 -12.38 -6.58
N GLU A 99 -27.58 -11.28 -5.86
CA GLU A 99 -26.66 -10.15 -5.87
C GLU A 99 -25.43 -10.39 -5.01
N LEU A 100 -24.26 -9.97 -5.48
CA LEU A 100 -23.03 -10.04 -4.70
C LEU A 100 -22.91 -8.82 -3.79
N TYR A 101 -22.38 -9.06 -2.59
CA TYR A 101 -22.07 -8.00 -1.64
C TYR A 101 -20.57 -7.93 -1.40
N GLY A 102 -20.03 -6.74 -1.15
CA GLY A 102 -18.58 -6.58 -1.02
C GLY A 102 -18.16 -5.43 -0.11
N TRP A 103 -17.12 -5.67 0.69
CA TRP A 103 -16.52 -4.66 1.54
C TRP A 103 -15.05 -4.97 1.84
N VAL A 104 -14.28 -3.95 2.25
CA VAL A 104 -12.91 -4.17 2.75
C VAL A 104 -12.98 -4.66 4.19
N ALA A 105 -12.19 -5.68 4.52
CA ALA A 105 -12.16 -6.29 5.84
C ALA A 105 -11.65 -5.31 6.90
N LYS A 106 -12.45 -5.10 7.94
CA LYS A 106 -12.14 -4.21 9.07
C LYS A 106 -11.96 -5.01 10.37
N ALA A 107 -11.79 -4.29 11.48
CA ALA A 107 -11.56 -4.88 12.80
C ALA A 107 -12.61 -5.89 13.24
N ASP A 108 -13.88 -5.62 12.95
CA ASP A 108 -14.98 -6.52 13.29
C ASP A 108 -14.93 -7.83 12.49
N ASP A 109 -14.60 -7.78 11.19
CA ASP A 109 -14.37 -8.97 10.37
C ASP A 109 -13.17 -9.77 10.89
N TYR A 110 -12.05 -9.09 11.14
CA TYR A 110 -10.79 -9.69 11.61
C TYR A 110 -10.96 -10.39 12.97
N ASN A 111 -11.71 -9.78 13.89
CA ASN A 111 -11.93 -10.31 15.24
C ASN A 111 -13.09 -11.31 15.32
N SER A 112 -13.85 -11.50 14.24
CA SER A 112 -14.96 -12.45 14.25
C SER A 112 -14.49 -13.90 14.50
N SER A 113 -15.33 -14.69 15.17
CA SER A 113 -15.07 -16.09 15.48
C SER A 113 -15.37 -17.05 14.31
N ASN A 114 -15.85 -16.52 13.19
CA ASN A 114 -16.24 -17.30 12.02
C ASN A 114 -15.04 -17.62 11.10
N ILE A 115 -15.32 -18.30 9.97
CA ILE A 115 -14.31 -18.68 8.98
C ILE A 115 -13.60 -17.47 8.35
N ILE A 116 -14.28 -16.33 8.21
CA ILE A 116 -13.71 -15.10 7.66
C ILE A 116 -12.64 -14.57 8.62
N GLY A 117 -12.99 -14.37 9.90
CA GLY A 117 -12.03 -13.90 10.90
C GLY A 117 -10.85 -14.86 11.08
N ALA A 118 -11.10 -16.17 11.07
CA ALA A 118 -10.04 -17.18 11.11
C ALA A 118 -9.09 -17.09 9.89
N TYR A 119 -9.63 -16.88 8.69
CA TYR A 119 -8.82 -16.69 7.49
C TYR A 119 -8.01 -15.39 7.54
N LEU A 120 -8.61 -14.28 7.96
CA LEU A 120 -7.94 -12.99 8.05
C LEU A 120 -6.75 -13.04 9.02
N ARG A 121 -6.93 -13.58 10.22
CA ARG A 121 -5.85 -13.76 11.21
C ARG A 121 -4.74 -14.69 10.76
N LYS A 122 -5.05 -15.66 9.89
CA LYS A 122 -4.05 -16.59 9.34
C LYS A 122 -3.20 -15.95 8.24
N ASN A 123 -3.76 -15.00 7.49
CA ASN A 123 -3.15 -14.47 6.27
C ASN A 123 -2.74 -12.99 6.37
N GLY A 124 -2.93 -12.35 7.51
CA GLY A 124 -2.57 -10.95 7.72
C GLY A 124 -2.69 -10.51 9.17
N ASP A 125 -2.36 -9.25 9.38
CA ASP A 125 -2.51 -8.53 10.64
C ASP A 125 -3.66 -7.54 10.52
N ILE A 126 -3.92 -6.80 11.60
CA ILE A 126 -4.77 -5.62 11.58
C ILE A 126 -3.92 -4.37 11.75
N LYS A 127 -4.07 -3.40 10.85
CA LYS A 127 -3.32 -2.14 10.86
C LYS A 127 -4.19 -0.97 10.55
N SER A 128 -3.79 0.17 11.09
CA SER A 128 -4.39 1.44 10.75
C SER A 128 -3.65 2.14 9.60
N ILE A 129 -4.27 3.16 9.00
CA ILE A 129 -3.66 3.91 7.90
C ILE A 129 -2.43 4.67 8.43
N SER A 130 -2.53 5.31 9.59
CA SER A 130 -1.41 6.08 10.16
C SER A 130 -0.23 5.19 10.55
N GLU A 131 -0.47 3.95 11.01
CA GLU A 131 0.58 2.99 11.33
C GLU A 131 1.39 2.61 10.06
N VAL A 132 0.68 2.40 8.94
CA VAL A 132 1.32 2.07 7.65
C VAL A 132 2.08 3.29 7.11
N GLU A 133 1.49 4.48 7.14
CA GLU A 133 2.11 5.74 6.70
C GLU A 133 3.36 6.07 7.52
N ALA A 134 3.28 5.99 8.86
CA ALA A 134 4.40 6.28 9.74
C ALA A 134 5.57 5.31 9.51
N LYS A 135 5.27 4.04 9.21
CA LYS A 135 6.30 3.04 8.88
C LYS A 135 6.98 3.35 7.54
N GLU A 136 6.23 3.81 6.54
CA GLU A 136 6.77 4.20 5.25
C GLU A 136 7.63 5.47 5.36
N LYS A 137 7.13 6.50 6.06
CA LYS A 137 7.86 7.74 6.35
C LYS A 137 9.19 7.46 7.05
N ARG A 138 9.19 6.63 8.10
CA ARG A 138 10.44 6.22 8.79
C ARG A 138 11.47 5.57 7.87
N LYS A 139 11.02 4.75 6.91
CA LYS A 139 11.92 4.15 5.90
C LYS A 139 12.47 5.19 4.94
N ALA A 140 11.63 6.12 4.49
CA ALA A 140 12.04 7.22 3.62
C ALA A 140 13.07 8.11 4.32
N ASP A 141 12.80 8.53 5.56
CA ASP A 141 13.71 9.35 6.36
C ASP A 141 15.06 8.67 6.55
N SER A 142 15.06 7.37 6.90
CA SER A 142 16.29 6.58 7.04
C SER A 142 17.10 6.52 5.74
N LEU A 143 16.43 6.38 4.59
CA LEU A 143 17.09 6.36 3.28
C LEU A 143 17.69 7.73 2.96
N VAL A 144 16.95 8.81 3.21
CA VAL A 144 17.40 10.19 3.01
C VAL A 144 18.64 10.48 3.87
N SER A 145 18.63 10.11 5.16
CA SER A 145 19.79 10.27 6.03
C SER A 145 21.01 9.47 5.54
N SER A 146 20.82 8.23 5.10
CA SER A 146 21.91 7.41 4.56
C SER A 146 22.53 8.02 3.29
N LEU A 147 21.69 8.57 2.40
CA LEU A 147 22.15 9.24 1.19
C LEU A 147 22.86 10.55 1.50
N ALA A 148 22.34 11.35 2.45
CA ALA A 148 22.97 12.58 2.90
C ALA A 148 24.40 12.33 3.42
N ASN A 149 24.57 11.32 4.29
CA ASN A 149 25.88 10.92 4.80
C ASN A 149 26.83 10.50 3.66
N THR A 150 26.31 9.78 2.66
CA THR A 150 27.10 9.35 1.49
C THR A 150 27.54 10.54 0.65
N ILE A 151 26.65 11.52 0.43
CA ILE A 151 26.96 12.75 -0.31
C ILE A 151 28.03 13.57 0.43
N GLU A 152 27.90 13.71 1.75
CA GLU A 152 28.85 14.45 2.57
C GLU A 152 30.25 13.80 2.53
N ALA A 153 30.33 12.48 2.71
CA ALA A 153 31.58 11.73 2.62
C ALA A 153 32.26 11.92 1.25
N LYS A 154 31.49 11.85 0.16
CA LYS A 154 32.01 12.11 -1.20
C LYS A 154 32.47 13.55 -1.37
N ARG A 155 31.72 14.54 -0.88
CA ARG A 155 32.11 15.95 -0.92
C ARG A 155 33.42 16.20 -0.18
N LYS A 156 33.64 15.54 0.95
CA LYS A 156 34.91 15.62 1.70
C LYS A 156 36.06 15.03 0.89
N SER A 157 35.87 13.86 0.29
CA SER A 157 36.89 13.22 -0.55
C SER A 157 37.28 14.07 -1.77
N VAL A 158 36.31 14.70 -2.45
CA VAL A 158 36.61 15.62 -3.57
C VAL A 158 37.49 16.78 -3.12
N LYS A 159 37.13 17.44 -2.00
CA LYS A 159 37.94 18.55 -1.44
C LYS A 159 39.36 18.12 -1.09
N GLU A 160 39.53 16.92 -0.54
CA GLU A 160 40.84 16.39 -0.19
C GLU A 160 41.70 16.14 -1.44
N ILE A 161 41.10 15.58 -2.50
CA ILE A 161 41.78 15.37 -3.78
C ILE A 161 42.15 16.71 -4.42
N GLU A 162 41.25 17.70 -4.41
CA GLU A 162 41.53 19.04 -4.91
C GLU A 162 42.72 19.69 -4.18
N SER A 163 42.78 19.59 -2.85
CA SER A 163 43.91 20.10 -2.06
C SER A 163 45.23 19.42 -2.46
N LYS A 164 45.25 18.09 -2.52
CA LYS A 164 46.44 17.30 -2.90
C LYS A 164 46.91 17.61 -4.31
N CYS A 165 45.99 17.78 -5.26
CA CYS A 165 46.31 18.19 -6.62
C CYS A 165 46.94 19.58 -6.66
N ASN A 166 46.39 20.55 -5.91
CA ASN A 166 46.94 21.90 -5.84
C ASN A 166 48.34 21.94 -5.19
N GLU A 167 48.54 21.19 -4.11
CA GLU A 167 49.86 21.03 -3.47
C GLU A 167 50.89 20.44 -4.43
N THR A 168 50.52 19.39 -5.16
CA THR A 168 51.39 18.73 -6.15
C THR A 168 51.73 19.69 -7.29
N PHE A 169 50.76 20.48 -7.76
CA PHE A 169 50.98 21.49 -8.79
C PHE A 169 51.95 22.59 -8.34
N MET A 170 51.79 23.10 -7.11
CA MET A 170 52.71 24.10 -6.55
C MET A 170 54.13 23.56 -6.38
N CYS A 171 54.27 22.32 -5.91
CA CYS A 171 55.56 21.64 -5.82
C CYS A 171 56.23 21.52 -7.18
N LEU A 172 55.49 21.06 -8.20
CA LEU A 172 55.99 20.93 -9.57
C LEU A 172 56.44 22.27 -10.15
N SER A 173 55.63 23.32 -10.00
CA SER A 173 55.96 24.67 -10.46
C SER A 173 57.25 25.20 -9.83
N ASN A 174 57.44 24.97 -8.52
CA ASN A 174 58.68 25.35 -7.82
C ASN A 174 59.90 24.62 -8.37
N VAL A 175 59.81 23.30 -8.61
CA VAL A 175 60.91 22.51 -9.18
C VAL A 175 61.26 22.98 -10.60
N MET A 176 60.25 23.30 -11.41
CA MET A 176 60.46 23.84 -12.77
C MET A 176 61.19 25.19 -12.73
N ASN A 177 60.74 26.12 -11.87
CA ASN A 177 61.38 27.42 -11.72
C ASN A 177 62.84 27.31 -11.25
N GLN A 178 63.13 26.39 -10.32
CA GLN A 178 64.49 26.13 -9.86
C GLN A 178 65.38 25.59 -10.99
N ARG A 179 64.86 24.68 -11.81
CA ARG A 179 65.56 24.14 -12.96
C ARG A 179 65.90 25.23 -13.98
N ASP A 180 64.93 26.07 -14.32
CA ASP A 180 65.10 27.13 -15.31
C ASP A 180 66.11 28.19 -14.85
N ALA A 181 66.23 28.43 -13.54
CA ALA A 181 67.22 29.33 -12.95
C ALA A 181 68.67 28.78 -12.94
N MET A 182 68.88 27.50 -13.24
CA MET A 182 70.21 26.87 -13.28
C MET A 182 70.83 26.83 -14.69
N ILE A 183 70.12 27.35 -15.70
CA ILE A 183 70.54 27.39 -17.12
C ILE A 183 70.97 28.82 -17.46
#